data_AF-A0A812S3C9-F1
#
_entry.id   AF-A0A812S3C9-F1
#
_cell.length_a   1.000
_cell.length_b   1.000
_cell.length_c   1.000
_cell.angle_alpha   90.00
_cell.angle_beta   90.00
_cell.angle_gamma   90.00
#
_symmetry.space_group_name_H-M   'P 1'
#
loop_
_entity.id
_entity.type
_entity.pdbx_description
1 polymer ?
#
loop_
_entity_poly.entity_id
_entity_poly.type
_entity_poly.pdbx_seq_one_letter_code
_entity_poly.pdbx_strand_id
1 'polypeptide(L)'
;KMNEKDLQKKTRSLRAKHKKTDVEDREEIMVDEILLIGAATWTPAVREMLTLCTGVQPSNAVIDPETAVALGAVILASIMDNQMVDMQVHSNWRAAWTQYLLDRPELVEKLQAEKQQKTVLAGDVS
;
A
#
# COMPACT_ATOMS: atom_id res chain seq x y z
N LYS A 1 51.19 -15.16 -7.42
CA LYS A 1 50.30 -15.92 -8.34
C LYS A 1 49.24 -16.59 -7.48
N MET A 2 47.98 -16.21 -7.65
CA MET A 2 46.87 -16.68 -6.83
C MET A 2 46.51 -18.12 -7.23
N ASN A 3 46.36 -19.02 -6.26
CA ASN A 3 46.23 -20.46 -6.49
C ASN A 3 44.81 -20.83 -6.94
N GLU A 4 44.70 -21.75 -7.88
CA GLU A 4 43.44 -22.14 -8.55
C GLU A 4 42.36 -22.64 -7.57
N LYS A 5 42.81 -23.26 -6.47
CA LYS A 5 41.95 -23.74 -5.37
C LYS A 5 41.30 -22.61 -4.57
N ASP A 6 41.96 -21.46 -4.47
CA ASP A 6 41.42 -20.29 -3.76
C ASP A 6 40.39 -19.55 -4.63
N LEU A 7 40.60 -19.55 -5.95
CA LEU A 7 39.62 -19.02 -6.91
C LEU A 7 38.33 -19.84 -6.89
N GLN A 8 38.42 -21.17 -6.82
CA GLN A 8 37.26 -22.05 -6.72
C GLN A 8 36.50 -21.92 -5.38
N LYS A 9 37.20 -21.71 -4.26
CA LYS A 9 36.55 -21.42 -2.97
C LYS A 9 35.84 -20.07 -2.98
N LYS A 10 36.46 -19.05 -3.58
CA LYS A 10 35.88 -17.70 -3.67
C LYS A 10 34.63 -17.71 -4.55
N THR A 11 34.66 -18.36 -5.72
CA THR A 11 33.50 -18.49 -6.62
C THR A 11 32.36 -19.30 -5.99
N ARG A 12 32.66 -20.39 -5.27
CA ARG A 12 31.64 -21.13 -4.50
C ARG A 12 31.00 -20.29 -3.40
N SER A 13 31.79 -19.51 -2.65
CA SER A 13 31.25 -18.64 -1.59
C SER A 13 30.38 -17.49 -2.13
N LEU A 14 30.73 -16.97 -3.30
CA LEU A 14 29.95 -15.92 -3.98
C LEU A 14 28.62 -16.46 -4.52
N ARG A 15 28.60 -17.71 -5.02
CA ARG A 15 27.38 -18.40 -5.49
C ARG A 15 26.45 -18.78 -4.34
N ALA A 16 27.00 -19.12 -3.17
CA ALA A 16 26.22 -19.38 -1.96
C ALA A 16 25.65 -18.08 -1.33
N LYS A 17 26.38 -16.96 -1.44
CA LYS A 17 25.89 -15.64 -1.01
C LYS A 17 24.80 -15.07 -1.93
N HIS A 18 24.89 -15.30 -3.25
CA HIS A 18 23.86 -14.87 -4.21
C HIS A 18 22.55 -15.67 -4.17
N LYS A 19 22.46 -16.74 -3.36
CA LYS A 19 21.21 -17.48 -3.18
C LYS A 19 20.43 -17.07 -1.91
N LYS A 20 21.00 -16.17 -1.09
CA LYS A 20 20.42 -15.73 0.19
C LYS A 20 19.77 -14.34 0.17
N THR A 21 19.71 -13.72 -1.00
CA THR A 21 19.08 -12.43 -1.33
C THR A 21 18.43 -12.70 -2.69
N ASP A 22 17.12 -12.79 -2.92
CA ASP A 22 16.03 -11.91 -2.49
C ASP A 22 14.66 -12.60 -2.68
N VAL A 23 14.44 -13.75 -2.05
CA VAL A 23 13.08 -14.30 -1.95
C VAL A 23 12.90 -14.70 -0.50
N GLU A 24 12.68 -13.69 0.35
CA GLU A 24 11.94 -13.92 1.58
C GLU A 24 10.63 -14.59 1.16
N ASP A 25 10.24 -15.65 1.87
CA ASP A 25 8.95 -16.32 1.77
C ASP A 25 7.84 -15.28 2.07
N ARG A 26 7.56 -14.41 1.09
CA ARG A 26 6.35 -13.61 1.09
C ARG A 26 5.24 -14.62 1.02
N GLU A 27 4.41 -14.67 2.07
CA GLU A 27 3.12 -15.35 2.03
C GLU A 27 2.52 -15.13 0.64
N GLU A 28 2.20 -16.22 -0.06
CA GLU A 28 1.61 -16.14 -1.39
C GLU A 28 0.44 -15.17 -1.30
N ILE A 29 0.59 -14.00 -1.94
CA ILE A 29 -0.42 -12.95 -1.88
C ILE A 29 -1.62 -13.51 -2.63
N MET A 30 -2.58 -14.03 -1.89
CA MET A 30 -3.83 -14.54 -2.43
C MET A 30 -4.58 -13.35 -3.01
N VAL A 31 -4.83 -13.42 -4.32
CA VAL A 31 -5.63 -12.42 -5.03
C VAL A 31 -7.08 -12.85 -4.89
N ASP A 32 -7.92 -12.03 -4.27
CA ASP A 32 -9.35 -12.33 -4.14
C ASP A 32 -10.11 -12.04 -5.46
N GLU A 33 -9.85 -10.88 -6.06
CA GLU A 33 -10.54 -10.43 -7.26
C GLU A 33 -9.61 -9.60 -8.18
N ILE A 34 -9.86 -9.69 -9.48
CA ILE A 34 -9.15 -8.91 -10.51
C ILE A 34 -10.15 -8.01 -11.22
N LEU A 35 -9.92 -6.70 -11.10
CA LEU A 35 -10.70 -5.66 -11.73
C LEU A 35 -9.96 -5.13 -12.97
N LEU A 36 -10.67 -5.05 -14.10
CA LEU A 36 -10.11 -4.58 -15.36
C LEU A 36 -10.45 -3.10 -15.56
N ILE A 37 -9.42 -2.27 -15.74
CA ILE A 37 -9.57 -0.81 -15.94
C ILE A 37 -8.73 -0.38 -17.14
N GLY A 38 -9.31 0.46 -18.01
CA GLY A 38 -8.66 1.02 -19.19
C GLY A 38 -8.83 0.20 -20.47
N ALA A 39 -8.74 0.89 -21.61
CA ALA A 39 -9.12 0.35 -22.92
C ALA A 39 -8.35 -0.90 -23.35
N ALA A 40 -7.07 -1.03 -22.96
CA ALA A 40 -6.25 -2.20 -23.30
C ALA A 40 -6.82 -3.52 -22.76
N THR A 41 -7.61 -3.45 -21.68
CA THR A 41 -8.21 -4.62 -21.01
C THR A 41 -9.41 -5.20 -21.76
N TRP A 42 -9.87 -4.57 -22.84
CA TRP A 42 -10.83 -5.16 -23.79
C TRP A 42 -10.23 -6.32 -24.59
N THR A 43 -8.91 -6.40 -24.67
CA THR A 43 -8.20 -7.45 -25.42
C THR A 43 -8.37 -8.81 -24.73
N PRO A 44 -8.95 -9.83 -25.40
CA PRO A 44 -9.18 -11.15 -24.79
C PRO A 44 -7.90 -11.83 -24.29
N ALA A 45 -6.81 -11.73 -25.05
CA ALA A 45 -5.52 -12.31 -24.69
C ALA A 45 -4.96 -11.78 -23.36
N VAL A 46 -5.26 -10.52 -23.01
CA VAL A 46 -4.83 -9.93 -21.73
C VAL A 46 -5.57 -10.60 -20.56
N ARG A 47 -6.86 -10.86 -20.72
CA ARG A 47 -7.70 -11.51 -19.70
C ARG A 47 -7.30 -12.97 -19.47
N GLU A 48 -7.02 -13.68 -20.57
CA GLU A 48 -6.51 -15.05 -20.52
C GLU A 48 -5.15 -15.10 -19.80
N MET A 49 -4.23 -14.19 -20.15
CA MET A 49 -2.93 -14.11 -19.49
C MET A 49 -3.06 -13.86 -17.98
N LEU A 50 -3.94 -12.93 -17.56
CA LEU A 50 -4.17 -12.66 -16.14
C LEU A 50 -4.70 -13.89 -15.40
N THR A 51 -5.61 -14.64 -16.02
CA THR A 51 -6.13 -15.89 -15.47
C THR A 51 -5.04 -16.95 -15.33
N LEU A 52 -4.15 -17.07 -16.32
CA LEU A 52 -3.02 -18.00 -16.26
C LEU A 52 -2.00 -17.64 -15.17
N CYS A 53 -1.75 -16.35 -14.94
CA CYS A 53 -0.78 -15.88 -13.95
C CYS A 53 -1.29 -15.96 -12.51
N THR A 54 -2.60 -15.75 -12.30
CA THR A 54 -3.18 -15.57 -10.96
C THR A 54 -4.10 -16.72 -10.53
N GLY A 55 -4.56 -17.54 -11.47
CA GLY A 55 -5.59 -18.56 -11.23
C GLY A 55 -7.00 -17.99 -11.03
N VAL A 56 -7.18 -16.66 -11.02
CA VAL A 56 -8.45 -15.97 -10.78
C VAL A 56 -8.98 -15.39 -12.08
N GLN A 57 -10.28 -15.57 -12.34
CA GLN A 57 -10.90 -14.95 -13.51
C GLN A 57 -11.18 -13.46 -13.25
N PRO A 58 -10.82 -12.58 -14.20
CA PRO A 58 -11.12 -11.17 -14.08
C PRO A 58 -12.62 -10.87 -14.23
N SER A 59 -13.11 -9.98 -13.37
CA SER A 59 -14.51 -9.57 -13.33
C SER A 59 -14.81 -8.53 -14.41
N ASN A 60 -15.73 -8.85 -15.32
CA ASN A 60 -16.04 -8.01 -16.48
C ASN A 60 -17.29 -7.11 -16.30
N ALA A 61 -18.08 -7.34 -15.25
CA ALA A 61 -19.44 -6.78 -15.16
C ALA A 61 -19.67 -5.79 -14.01
N VAL A 62 -18.74 -5.72 -13.05
CA VAL A 62 -18.96 -4.95 -11.81
C VAL A 62 -18.61 -3.48 -11.99
N ILE A 63 -17.64 -3.16 -12.85
CA ILE A 63 -17.07 -1.82 -12.99
C ILE A 63 -16.94 -1.47 -14.47
N ASP A 64 -17.32 -0.26 -14.83
CA ASP A 64 -17.07 0.29 -16.15
C ASP A 64 -15.58 0.71 -16.29
N PRO A 65 -14.78 0.05 -17.16
CA PRO A 65 -13.34 0.26 -17.25
C PRO A 65 -12.94 1.67 -17.70
N GLU A 66 -13.83 2.42 -18.34
CA GLU A 66 -13.54 3.76 -18.86
C GLU A 66 -13.81 4.86 -17.83
N THR A 67 -14.86 4.72 -17.02
CA THR A 67 -15.28 5.75 -16.05
C THR A 67 -14.80 5.50 -14.63
N ALA A 68 -14.37 4.28 -14.29
CA ALA A 68 -13.93 3.90 -12.93
C ALA A 68 -12.90 4.87 -12.32
N VAL A 69 -11.91 5.29 -13.12
CA VAL A 69 -10.84 6.18 -12.65
C VAL A 69 -11.37 7.57 -12.33
N ALA A 70 -12.23 8.11 -13.20
CA ALA A 70 -12.84 9.42 -12.99
C ALA A 70 -13.76 9.42 -11.76
N LEU A 71 -14.55 8.34 -11.59
CA LEU A 71 -15.39 8.15 -10.43
C LEU A 71 -14.57 8.11 -9.13
N GLY A 72 -13.48 7.35 -9.11
CA GLY A 72 -12.55 7.29 -7.97
C GLY A 72 -11.90 8.65 -7.65
N ALA A 73 -11.57 9.43 -8.67
CA ALA A 73 -11.02 10.78 -8.48
C ALA A 73 -12.03 11.74 -7.82
N VAL A 74 -13.30 11.70 -8.24
CA VAL A 74 -14.37 12.51 -7.63
C VAL A 74 -14.62 12.10 -6.18
N ILE A 75 -14.61 10.80 -5.90
CA ILE A 75 -14.75 10.28 -4.53
C ILE A 75 -13.60 10.82 -3.67
N LEU A 76 -12.36 10.72 -4.14
CA LEU A 76 -11.19 11.23 -3.43
C LEU A 76 -11.28 12.75 -3.17
N ALA A 77 -11.66 13.53 -4.16
CA ALA A 77 -11.87 14.97 -4.00
C ALA A 77 -12.93 15.28 -2.95
N SER A 78 -14.04 14.53 -2.95
CA SER A 78 -15.13 14.69 -1.99
C SER A 78 -14.69 14.35 -0.55
N ILE A 79 -13.78 13.39 -0.37
CA ILE A 79 -13.16 13.09 0.94
C ILE A 79 -12.28 14.26 1.39
N MET A 80 -11.50 14.83 0.48
CA MET A 80 -10.63 15.97 0.78
C MET A 80 -11.42 17.23 1.15
N ASP A 81 -12.56 17.45 0.50
CA ASP A 81 -13.49 18.55 0.80
C ASP A 81 -14.40 18.27 2.01
N ASN A 82 -14.16 17.17 2.72
CA ASN A 82 -14.92 16.70 3.89
C ASN A 82 -16.43 16.57 3.62
N GLN A 83 -16.80 16.30 2.37
CA GLN A 83 -18.19 16.06 1.95
C GLN A 83 -18.63 14.62 2.22
N MET A 84 -17.69 13.71 2.49
CA MET A 84 -17.96 12.33 2.89
C MET A 84 -17.41 12.05 4.28
N VAL A 85 -18.31 11.74 5.22
CA VAL A 85 -18.02 11.64 6.66
C VAL A 85 -17.43 10.26 7.05
N ASP A 86 -17.71 9.21 6.26
CA ASP A 86 -17.44 7.82 6.64
C ASP A 86 -16.26 7.17 5.88
N MET A 87 -15.50 7.95 5.10
CA MET A 87 -14.39 7.41 4.31
C MET A 87 -13.11 8.18 4.61
N GLN A 88 -12.09 7.47 5.10
CA GLN A 88 -10.79 8.07 5.45
C GLN A 88 -9.69 7.48 4.57
N VAL A 89 -9.00 8.36 3.84
CA VAL A 89 -7.78 7.99 3.11
C VAL A 89 -6.59 8.29 4.01
N HIS A 90 -5.97 7.23 4.55
CA HIS A 90 -4.75 7.36 5.33
C HIS A 90 -3.54 7.22 4.43
N SER A 91 -2.63 8.20 4.45
CA SER A 91 -1.27 7.96 3.96
C SER A 91 -0.57 6.94 4.85
N ASN A 92 0.41 6.19 4.33
CA ASN A 92 1.14 5.18 5.13
C ASN A 92 1.68 5.73 6.45
N TRP A 93 2.19 6.97 6.45
CA TRP A 93 2.60 7.65 7.67
C TRP A 93 1.43 7.88 8.62
N ARG A 94 0.29 8.40 8.14
CA ARG A 94 -0.89 8.63 8.99
C ARG A 94 -1.45 7.32 9.53
N ALA A 95 -1.48 6.25 8.74
CA ALA A 95 -1.93 4.94 9.18
C ALA A 95 -1.02 4.40 10.30
N ALA A 96 0.30 4.48 10.11
CA ALA A 96 1.27 4.07 11.14
C ALA A 96 1.11 4.89 12.42
N TRP A 97 0.85 6.20 12.31
CA TRP A 97 0.60 7.06 13.47
C TRP A 97 -0.71 6.77 14.15
N THR A 98 -1.79 6.56 13.40
CA THR A 98 -3.07 6.17 13.96
C THR A 98 -2.93 4.87 14.74
N GLN A 99 -2.27 3.86 14.16
CA GLN A 99 -2.02 2.59 14.86
C GLN A 99 -1.19 2.82 16.13
N TYR A 100 -0.09 3.58 16.02
CA TYR A 100 0.77 3.90 17.15
C TYR A 100 0.04 4.65 18.28
N LEU A 101 -0.90 5.53 17.94
CA LEU A 101 -1.72 6.26 18.91
C LEU A 101 -2.85 5.41 19.50
N LEU A 102 -3.43 4.49 18.73
CA LEU A 102 -4.39 3.50 19.23
C LEU A 102 -3.74 2.56 20.26
N ASP A 103 -2.49 2.16 20.01
CA ASP A 103 -1.72 1.34 20.94
C ASP A 103 -1.31 2.10 22.23
N ARG A 104 -1.43 3.43 22.25
CA ARG A 104 -1.00 4.31 23.36
C ARG A 104 -2.02 5.43 23.64
N PRO A 105 -3.18 5.11 24.26
CA PRO A 105 -4.25 6.07 24.51
C PRO A 105 -3.80 7.27 25.38
N GLU A 106 -2.84 7.08 26.29
CA GLU A 106 -2.30 8.13 27.15
C GLU A 106 -1.63 9.29 26.39
N LEU A 107 -1.14 9.05 25.16
CA LEU A 107 -0.57 10.11 24.32
C LEU A 107 -1.66 10.99 23.71
N VAL A 108 -2.82 10.41 23.42
CA VAL A 108 -3.97 11.15 22.88
C VAL A 108 -4.50 12.12 23.92
N GLU A 109 -4.63 11.68 25.18
CA GLU A 109 -5.07 12.53 26.29
C GLU A 109 -4.09 13.69 26.53
N LYS A 110 -2.78 13.44 26.48
CA LYS A 110 -1.76 14.49 26.62
C LYS A 110 -1.83 15.52 25.49
N LEU A 111 -2.00 15.07 24.25
CA LEU A 111 -2.15 15.97 23.09
C LEU A 111 -3.43 16.81 23.17
N GLN A 112 -4.52 16.25 23.69
CA GLN A 112 -5.77 16.98 23.92
C GLN A 112 -5.61 18.02 25.04
N ALA A 113 -4.94 17.66 26.13
CA ALA A 113 -4.64 18.58 27.23
C ALA A 113 -3.73 19.74 26.79
N GLU A 114 -2.69 19.48 25.99
CA GLU A 114 -1.84 20.52 25.42
C GLU A 114 -2.61 21.45 24.46
N LYS A 115 -3.48 20.91 23.61
CA LYS A 115 -4.35 21.73 22.74
C LYS A 115 -5.25 22.65 23.56
N GLN A 116 -5.90 22.12 24.61
CA GLN A 116 -6.78 22.91 25.47
C GLN A 116 -6.01 24.03 26.19
N GLN A 117 -4.83 23.74 26.74
CA GLN A 117 -3.98 24.78 27.35
C GLN A 117 -3.57 25.86 26.34
N LYS A 118 -3.24 25.48 25.10
CA LYS A 118 -2.82 26.43 24.07
C LYS A 118 -3.96 27.30 23.56
N THR A 119 -5.18 26.78 23.52
CA THR A 119 -6.38 27.55 23.16
C THR A 119 -6.78 28.53 24.26
N VAL A 120 -6.66 28.15 25.54
CA VAL A 120 -6.91 29.05 26.67
C VAL A 120 -5.90 30.19 26.71
N LEU A 121 -4.61 29.91 26.53
CA LEU A 121 -3.56 30.93 26.48
C LEU A 121 -3.66 31.89 25.29
N ALA A 122 -4.29 31.48 24.18
CA ALA A 122 -4.54 32.34 23.02
C ALA A 122 -5.81 33.21 23.18
N GLY A 123 -6.73 32.83 24.06
CA GLY A 123 -7.95 33.61 24.37
C GLY A 123 -7.71 34.74 25.37
N ASP A 124 -6.66 34.66 26.19
CA ASP A 124 -6.31 35.66 27.21
C ASP A 124 -5.52 36.87 26.67
N VAL A 125 -5.33 36.97 25.34
CA VAL A 125 -4.57 38.05 24.68
C VAL A 125 -5.45 39.04 23.90
N SER A 126 -6.76 39.06 24.13
CA SER A 126 -7.71 40.06 23.58
C SER A 126 -8.22 41.04 24.63
#